data_AF-A0A3D3T9D4-F1
#
_entry.id   AF-A0A3D3T9D4-F1
#
_cell.length_a   1.000
_cell.length_b   1.000
_cell.length_c   1.000
_cell.angle_alpha   90.00
_cell.angle_beta   90.00
_cell.angle_gamma   90.00
#
_symmetry.space_group_name_H-M   'P 1'
#
loop_
_entity.id
_entity.type
_entity.pdbx_description
1 polymer ?
#
loop_
_entity_poly.entity_id
_entity_poly.type
_entity_poly.pdbx_seq_one_letter_code
_entity_poly.pdbx_strand_id
1 'polypeptide(L)'
;MRQNNRDHRKYMIVDGKVAFTGGINMADEYINVKPRFGHWKDSAIRLEGEAVWSMTVSFLAMWDFTRNEEERFRPYRPQPPAVSAQGWVQPYHDCPWDNEPVGLTVYLHLINRAKR
;
A
#
# COMPACT_ATOMS: atom_id res chain seq x y z
N MET A 1 -23.81 6.42 10.46
CA MET A 1 -22.67 6.28 9.54
C MET A 1 -21.45 6.96 10.16
N ARG A 2 -20.37 6.23 10.45
CA ARG A 2 -19.11 6.87 10.83
C ARG A 2 -18.59 7.60 9.58
N GLN A 3 -18.61 8.93 9.60
CA GLN A 3 -18.42 9.81 8.42
C GLN A 3 -16.97 9.94 7.93
N ASN A 4 -16.03 9.07 8.32
CA ASN A 4 -14.61 9.28 8.04
C ASN A 4 -13.96 8.10 7.28
N ASN A 5 -14.53 7.76 6.13
CA ASN A 5 -13.97 6.75 5.21
C ASN A 5 -13.01 7.41 4.20
N ARG A 6 -11.94 8.05 4.72
CA ARG A 6 -10.88 8.60 3.88
C ARG A 6 -9.92 7.50 3.48
N ASP A 7 -9.47 7.52 2.22
CA ASP A 7 -8.32 6.71 1.83
C ASP A 7 -7.07 7.25 2.57
N HIS A 8 -6.46 6.39 3.36
CA HIS A 8 -5.27 6.72 4.15
C HIS A 8 -4.02 5.98 3.67
N ARG A 9 -4.12 5.21 2.57
CA ARG A 9 -2.99 4.52 1.95
C ARG A 9 -2.09 5.55 1.28
N LYS A 10 -0.77 5.36 1.38
CA LYS A 10 0.24 6.17 0.68
C LYS A 10 1.00 5.27 -0.26
N TYR A 11 0.58 5.25 -1.53
CA TYR A 11 1.22 4.46 -2.57
C TYR A 11 1.89 5.39 -3.58
N MET A 12 3.11 5.04 -3.97
CA MET A 12 3.74 5.52 -5.20
C MET A 12 4.19 4.31 -5.99
N ILE A 13 3.63 4.12 -7.19
CA ILE A 13 3.88 2.96 -8.04
C ILE A 13 4.41 3.47 -9.37
N VAL A 14 5.55 2.96 -9.81
CA VAL A 14 6.22 3.37 -11.05
C VAL A 14 6.19 2.19 -12.01
N ASP A 15 5.46 2.36 -13.12
CA ASP A 15 5.31 1.40 -14.23
C ASP A 15 4.88 -0.02 -13.83
N GLY A 16 4.27 -0.18 -12.65
CA GLY A 16 3.97 -1.49 -12.05
C GLY A 16 5.20 -2.31 -11.65
N LYS A 17 6.41 -1.72 -11.68
CA LYS A 17 7.70 -2.41 -11.43
C LYS A 17 8.28 -2.15 -10.05
N VAL A 18 8.13 -0.92 -9.56
CA VAL A 18 8.62 -0.49 -8.25
C VAL A 18 7.49 0.19 -7.50
N ALA A 19 7.32 -0.13 -6.21
CA ALA A 19 6.35 0.55 -5.37
C ALA A 19 6.96 1.03 -4.05
N PHE A 20 6.40 2.11 -3.52
CA PHE A 20 6.70 2.66 -2.21
C PHE A 20 5.42 2.73 -1.39
N THR A 21 5.51 2.35 -0.13
CA THR A 21 4.39 2.45 0.83
C THR A 21 4.91 2.64 2.25
N GLY A 22 4.09 3.21 3.13
CA GLY A 22 4.44 3.52 4.52
C GLY A 22 3.52 4.56 5.14
N GLY A 23 3.99 5.24 6.19
CA GLY A 23 3.25 6.35 6.82
C GLY A 23 3.51 7.73 6.19
N ILE A 24 4.52 7.83 5.30
CA ILE A 24 4.97 9.09 4.70
C ILE A 24 4.03 9.56 3.57
N ASN A 25 3.57 10.81 3.64
CA ASN A 25 2.95 11.50 2.50
C ASN A 25 4.02 12.29 1.70
N MET A 26 3.68 12.68 0.47
CA MET A 26 4.49 13.60 -0.33
C MET A 26 4.22 15.06 0.06
N ALA A 27 4.86 15.54 1.14
CA ALA A 27 4.73 16.92 1.61
C ALA A 27 5.98 17.41 2.36
N ASP A 28 6.19 18.73 2.39
CA ASP A 28 7.36 19.38 3.01
C ASP A 28 7.51 19.05 4.51
N GLU A 29 6.40 18.84 5.21
CA GLU A 29 6.39 18.50 6.63
C GLU A 29 7.06 17.14 6.90
N TYR A 30 6.90 16.17 5.99
CA TYR A 30 7.41 14.80 6.17
C TYR A 30 8.92 14.70 5.92
N ILE A 31 9.50 15.66 5.20
CA ILE A 31 10.94 15.80 4.99
C ILE A 31 11.56 16.86 5.90
N ASN A 32 10.80 17.36 6.89
CA ASN A 32 11.24 18.35 7.86
C ASN A 32 11.75 19.67 7.27
N VAL A 33 11.35 20.02 6.04
CA VAL A 33 11.65 21.34 5.45
C VAL A 33 10.88 22.44 6.18
N LYS A 34 9.67 22.14 6.65
CA LYS A 34 8.84 23.04 7.47
C LYS A 34 8.48 22.34 8.80
N PRO A 35 8.96 22.80 9.95
CA PRO A 35 8.64 22.22 11.25
C PRO A 35 7.29 22.72 11.77
N ARG A 36 6.20 22.49 11.01
CA ARG A 36 4.85 22.96 11.37
C ARG A 36 4.27 22.21 12.59
N PHE A 37 4.61 20.93 12.73
CA PHE A 37 4.08 20.03 13.77
C PHE A 37 5.18 19.32 14.57
N GLY A 38 6.40 19.88 14.58
CA GLY A 38 7.58 19.23 15.14
C GLY A 38 8.32 18.35 14.13
N HIS A 39 9.25 17.54 14.62
CA HIS A 39 10.06 16.66 13.78
C HIS A 39 9.28 15.39 13.41
N TRP A 40 9.08 15.17 12.12
CA TRP A 40 8.40 14.00 11.60
C TRP A 40 9.32 12.78 11.61
N LYS A 41 8.91 11.70 12.29
CA LYS A 41 9.56 10.39 12.25
C LYS A 41 8.56 9.38 11.73
N ASP A 42 8.90 8.75 10.63
CA ASP A 42 8.03 7.79 9.96
C ASP A 42 8.88 6.73 9.23
N SER A 43 8.23 5.75 8.63
CA SER A 43 8.89 4.68 7.87
C SER A 43 8.14 4.41 6.57
N ALA A 44 8.91 4.15 5.53
CA ALA A 44 8.44 3.67 4.26
C ALA A 44 9.34 2.54 3.77
N ILE A 45 8.77 1.66 2.96
CA ILE A 45 9.46 0.57 2.30
C ILE A 45 9.42 0.78 0.79
N ARG A 46 10.48 0.34 0.13
CA ARG A 46 10.55 0.21 -1.34
C ARG A 46 10.46 -1.27 -1.68
N LEU A 47 9.58 -1.61 -2.61
CA LEU A 47 9.31 -2.97 -3.04
C LEU A 47 9.58 -3.12 -4.54
N GLU A 48 10.11 -4.29 -4.90
CA GLU A 48 10.26 -4.80 -6.26
C GLU A 48 9.72 -6.24 -6.30
N GLY A 49 9.43 -6.75 -7.49
CA GLY A 49 8.89 -8.11 -7.66
C GLY A 49 7.37 -8.20 -7.67
N GLU A 50 6.84 -9.41 -7.61
CA GLU A 50 5.41 -9.69 -7.79
C GLU A 50 4.50 -8.96 -6.78
N ALA A 51 5.01 -8.60 -5.60
CA ALA A 51 4.24 -7.82 -4.64
C ALA A 51 3.79 -6.45 -5.19
N VAL A 52 4.58 -5.86 -6.09
CA VAL A 52 4.23 -4.58 -6.74
C VAL A 52 2.97 -4.74 -7.59
N TRP A 53 2.76 -5.92 -8.18
CA TRP A 53 1.54 -6.19 -8.95
C TRP A 53 0.29 -6.15 -8.06
N SER A 54 0.33 -6.76 -6.87
CA SER A 54 -0.80 -6.69 -5.92
C SER A 54 -1.11 -5.25 -5.48
N MET A 55 -0.09 -4.43 -5.28
CA MET A 55 -0.28 -3.00 -4.99
C MET A 55 -0.87 -2.24 -6.18
N THR A 56 -0.43 -2.56 -7.39
CA THR A 56 -0.93 -1.94 -8.64
C THR A 56 -2.41 -2.26 -8.85
N VAL A 57 -2.80 -3.53 -8.69
CA VAL A 57 -4.20 -3.95 -8.73
C VAL A 57 -5.03 -3.25 -7.65
N SER A 58 -4.50 -3.11 -6.43
CA SER A 58 -5.20 -2.42 -5.34
C SER A 58 -5.43 -0.93 -5.64
N PHE A 59 -4.48 -0.28 -6.32
CA PHE A 59 -4.62 1.11 -6.77
C PHE A 59 -5.65 1.21 -7.90
N LEU A 60 -5.53 0.40 -8.95
CA LEU A 60 -6.43 0.41 -10.10
C LEU A 60 -7.87 0.09 -9.70
N ALA A 61 -8.10 -0.90 -8.82
CA ALA A 61 -9.44 -1.21 -8.32
C ALA A 61 -10.09 -0.02 -7.59
N MET A 62 -9.31 0.78 -6.85
CA MET A 62 -9.83 2.01 -6.23
C MET A 62 -10.08 3.11 -7.27
N TRP A 63 -9.25 3.19 -8.29
CA TRP A 63 -9.41 4.13 -9.40
C TRP A 63 -10.70 3.86 -10.17
N ASP A 64 -10.94 2.61 -10.58
CA ASP A 64 -12.16 2.12 -11.23
C ASP A 64 -13.39 2.49 -10.41
N PHE A 65 -13.36 2.18 -9.11
CA PHE A 65 -14.44 2.50 -8.18
C PHE A 65 -14.72 4.00 -8.13
N THR A 66 -13.68 4.83 -8.16
CA THR A 66 -13.81 6.30 -8.09
C THR A 66 -14.31 6.90 -9.40
N ARG A 67 -13.98 6.29 -10.54
CA ARG A 67 -14.37 6.77 -11.87
C ARG A 67 -15.67 6.16 -12.39
N ASN A 68 -16.13 5.08 -11.77
CA ASN A 68 -17.21 4.25 -12.29
C ASN A 68 -16.92 3.77 -13.73
N GLU A 69 -15.65 3.40 -13.96
CA GLU A 69 -15.11 2.87 -15.22
C GLU A 69 -14.45 1.52 -14.94
N GLU A 70 -14.43 0.62 -15.93
CA GLU A 70 -13.66 -0.63 -15.85
C GLU A 70 -12.28 -0.42 -16.49
N GLU A 71 -11.22 -0.30 -15.68
CA GLU A 71 -9.87 -0.23 -16.22
C GLU A 71 -9.39 -1.61 -16.66
N ARG A 72 -8.63 -1.62 -17.74
CA ARG A 72 -7.90 -2.81 -18.14
C ARG A 72 -6.63 -2.87 -17.31
N PHE A 73 -6.53 -3.83 -16.40
CA PHE A 73 -5.35 -3.93 -15.54
C PHE A 73 -4.11 -4.48 -16.27
N ARG A 74 -4.30 -5.40 -17.22
CA ARG A 74 -3.20 -6.14 -17.90
C ARG A 74 -2.11 -5.25 -18.51
N PRO A 75 -2.42 -4.12 -19.18
CA PRO A 75 -1.39 -3.19 -19.69
C PRO A 75 -0.42 -2.66 -18.63
N TYR A 76 -0.84 -2.60 -17.36
CA TYR A 76 -0.02 -2.13 -16.25
C TYR A 76 0.78 -3.26 -15.57
N ARG A 77 0.64 -4.52 -16.01
CA ARG A 77 1.40 -5.65 -15.46
C ARG A 77 2.73 -5.78 -16.20
N PRO A 78 3.88 -5.45 -15.59
CA PRO A 78 5.16 -5.72 -16.21
C PRO A 78 5.44 -7.22 -16.26
N GLN A 79 6.44 -7.61 -17.06
CA GLN A 79 7.01 -8.96 -16.93
C GLN A 79 7.60 -9.11 -15.52
N PRO A 80 7.36 -10.25 -14.84
CA PRO A 80 7.93 -10.53 -13.54
C PRO A 80 9.45 -10.33 -13.58
N PRO A 81 10.02 -9.45 -12.75
CA PRO A 81 11.46 -9.32 -12.69
C PRO A 81 12.05 -10.60 -12.09
N ALA A 82 13.24 -11.00 -12.55
CA ALA A 82 13.99 -12.12 -11.99
C ALA A 82 14.57 -11.71 -10.62
N VAL A 83 13.73 -11.66 -9.59
CA VAL A 83 14.12 -11.26 -8.24
C VAL A 83 14.35 -12.49 -7.39
N SER A 84 15.58 -12.66 -6.91
CA SER A 84 15.89 -13.61 -5.84
C SER A 84 15.71 -12.92 -4.49
N ALA A 85 14.51 -13.01 -3.91
CA ALA A 85 14.23 -12.52 -2.57
C ALA A 85 14.40 -13.65 -1.54
N GLN A 86 14.91 -13.32 -0.35
CA GLN A 86 15.05 -14.27 0.76
C GLN A 86 13.72 -14.60 1.47
N GLY A 87 12.61 -14.00 1.05
CA GLY A 87 11.32 -14.15 1.70
C GLY A 87 10.15 -13.69 0.84
N TRP A 88 8.95 -13.78 1.42
CA TRP A 88 7.69 -13.46 0.76
C TRP A 88 7.17 -12.11 1.23
N VAL A 89 6.57 -11.36 0.31
CA VAL A 89 5.85 -10.12 0.61
C VAL A 89 4.41 -10.29 0.15
N GLN A 90 3.47 -10.11 1.07
CA GLN A 90 2.03 -10.15 0.78
C GLN A 90 1.42 -8.79 1.12
N PRO A 91 1.20 -7.92 0.13
CA PRO A 91 0.45 -6.68 0.34
C PRO A 91 -1.02 -6.99 0.68
N TYR A 92 -1.57 -6.22 1.62
CA TYR A 92 -2.99 -6.24 1.99
C TYR A 92 -3.46 -4.81 2.30
N HIS A 93 -4.77 -4.61 2.31
CA HIS A 93 -5.41 -3.33 2.67
C HIS A 93 -6.78 -3.59 3.28
N ASP A 94 -7.29 -2.60 4.03
CA ASP A 94 -8.67 -2.58 4.52
C ASP A 94 -9.54 -1.74 3.57
N CYS A 95 -10.82 -2.09 3.49
CA CYS A 95 -11.79 -1.41 2.65
C CYS A 95 -13.07 -1.13 3.46
N PRO A 96 -13.59 0.11 3.50
CA PRO A 96 -14.80 0.41 4.27
C PRO A 96 -16.09 -0.13 3.63
N TRP A 97 -15.98 -0.74 2.44
CA TRP A 97 -17.10 -1.26 1.66
C TRP A 97 -17.29 -2.77 1.87
N ASP A 98 -16.37 -3.43 2.56
CA ASP A 98 -16.54 -4.79 3.04
C ASP A 98 -16.69 -4.82 4.57
N ASN A 99 -16.96 -6.00 5.12
CA ASN A 99 -17.03 -6.23 6.56
C ASN A 99 -15.80 -7.02 7.06
N GLU A 100 -14.68 -7.00 6.31
CA GLU A 100 -13.51 -7.83 6.56
C GLU A 100 -12.41 -7.00 7.25
N PRO A 101 -12.09 -7.26 8.53
CA PRO A 101 -11.05 -6.53 9.26
C PRO A 101 -9.67 -7.12 8.95
N VAL A 102 -9.26 -7.09 7.67
CA VAL A 102 -8.05 -7.77 7.16
C VAL A 102 -6.81 -7.32 7.93
N GLY A 103 -6.62 -6.01 8.08
CA GLY A 103 -5.47 -5.43 8.77
C GLY A 103 -5.37 -5.92 10.21
N LEU A 104 -6.46 -5.80 10.98
CA LEU A 104 -6.52 -6.29 12.36
C LEU A 104 -6.21 -7.78 12.46
N THR A 105 -6.82 -8.58 11.58
CA THR A 105 -6.65 -10.04 11.55
C THR A 105 -5.20 -10.43 11.28
N VAL A 106 -4.53 -9.79 10.30
CA VAL A 106 -3.11 -10.04 10.01
C VAL A 106 -2.23 -9.74 11.23
N TYR A 107 -2.40 -8.59 11.87
CA TYR A 107 -1.62 -8.24 13.06
C TYR A 107 -1.86 -9.21 14.22
N LEU A 108 -3.12 -9.59 14.49
CA LEU A 108 -3.44 -10.56 15.53
C LEU A 108 -2.82 -11.94 15.24
N HIS A 109 -2.80 -12.39 13.99
CA HIS A 109 -2.14 -13.63 13.62
C HIS A 109 -0.62 -13.57 13.83
N LEU A 110 0.03 -12.48 13.41
CA LEU A 110 1.48 -12.30 13.60
C LEU A 110 1.84 -12.34 15.09
N ILE A 111 1.10 -11.62 15.93
CA ILE A 111 1.33 -11.59 17.39
C ILE A 111 1.10 -12.97 18.01
N ASN A 112 -0.03 -13.62 17.70
CA ASN A 112 -0.39 -14.91 18.29
C ASN A 112 0.47 -16.09 17.80
N ARG A 113 1.10 -15.97 16.63
CA ARG A 113 1.96 -17.02 16.05
C ARG A 113 3.45 -16.78 16.26
N ALA A 114 3.84 -15.62 16.80
CA ALA A 114 5.23 -15.29 17.07
C ALA A 114 5.88 -16.33 17.99
N LYS A 115 7.02 -16.88 17.56
CA LYS A 115 7.93 -17.66 18.39
C LYS A 115 9.23 -16.86 18.48
N ARG A 116 9.85 -16.88 19.67
CA ARG A 116 11.15 -16.24 19.88
C ARG A 116 12.25 -16.97 19.14
#